data_AF-A0A965NGE7-F1
#
_entry.id   AF-A0A965NGE7-F1
#
_cell.length_a   1.000
_cell.length_b   1.000
_cell.length_c   1.000
_cell.angle_alpha   90.00
_cell.angle_beta   90.00
_cell.angle_gamma   90.00
#
_symmetry.space_group_name_H-M   'P 1'
#
loop_
_entity.id
_entity.type
_entity.pdbx_description
1 polymer ?
#
loop_
_entity_poly.entity_id
_entity_poly.type
_entity_poly.pdbx_seq_one_letter_code
_entity_poly.pdbx_strand_id
1 'polypeptide(L)'
;MKGSLAVMLELAKDTASRAFDVTWIFYAREEIARSESGLLEIAQLRPDLLQADAAIVAEPTGGAVEDRSKSTPRTALLERARLAQQRQ
;
A
#
# COMPACT_ATOMS: atom_id res chain seq x y z
N MET A 1 9.68 -11.06 -0.16
CA MET A 1 8.23 -10.80 0.08
C MET A 1 7.39 -11.98 0.62
N LYS A 2 7.75 -13.27 0.46
CA LYS A 2 6.84 -14.39 0.82
C LYS A 2 6.38 -14.43 2.29
N GLY A 3 7.29 -14.16 3.23
CA GLY A 3 6.94 -14.08 4.66
C GLY A 3 5.95 -12.95 4.95
N SER A 4 6.23 -11.74 4.44
CA SER A 4 5.33 -10.60 4.55
C SER A 4 3.95 -10.88 3.93
N LEU A 5 3.92 -11.54 2.77
CA LEU A 5 2.68 -11.94 2.11
C LEU A 5 1.84 -12.86 3.00
N ALA A 6 2.45 -13.85 3.65
CA ALA A 6 1.75 -14.75 4.57
C ALA A 6 1.15 -13.99 5.76
N VAL A 7 1.90 -13.05 6.35
CA VAL A 7 1.41 -12.20 7.46
C VAL A 7 0.24 -11.32 6.99
N MET A 8 0.37 -10.66 5.84
CA MET A 8 -0.69 -9.80 5.30
C MET A 8 -1.96 -10.59 4.98
N LEU A 9 -1.84 -11.80 4.43
CA LEU A 9 -2.99 -12.67 4.16
C LEU A 9 -3.68 -13.12 5.45
N GLU A 10 -2.92 -13.42 6.51
CA GLU A 10 -3.51 -13.76 7.81
C GLU A 10 -4.27 -12.58 8.42
N LEU A 11 -3.69 -11.37 8.37
CA LEU A 11 -4.36 -10.16 8.82
C LEU A 11 -5.59 -9.80 7.96
N ALA A 12 -5.56 -10.07 6.66
CA ALA A 12 -6.69 -9.84 5.77
C ALA A 12 -7.87 -10.78 6.06
N LYS A 13 -7.62 -11.97 6.62
CA LYS A 13 -8.66 -12.90 7.07
C LYS A 13 -9.30 -12.49 8.40
N ASP A 14 -8.60 -11.71 9.20
CA ASP A 14 -9.09 -11.23 10.48
C ASP A 14 -10.16 -10.14 10.28
N THR A 15 -11.40 -10.49 10.63
CA THR A 15 -12.61 -9.67 10.51
C THR A 15 -12.93 -8.88 11.78
N ALA A 16 -12.03 -8.85 12.76
CA ALA A 16 -12.19 -7.97 13.91
C ALA A 16 -12.37 -6.51 13.47
N SER A 17 -13.15 -5.76 14.25
CA SER A 17 -13.34 -4.33 13.98
C SER A 17 -12.00 -3.60 14.03
N ARG A 18 -11.77 -2.74 13.04
CA ARG A 18 -10.56 -1.92 12.92
C ARG A 18 -10.93 -0.46 13.13
N ALA A 19 -10.00 0.32 13.67
CA ALA A 19 -10.18 1.76 13.86
C ALA A 19 -10.08 2.57 12.54
N PHE A 20 -9.71 1.91 11.45
CA PHE A 20 -9.48 2.50 10.13
C PHE A 20 -9.77 1.48 9.04
N ASP A 21 -10.11 1.97 7.86
CA ASP A 21 -10.29 1.15 6.66
C ASP A 21 -8.94 0.65 6.14
N VAL A 22 -8.92 -0.58 5.64
CA VAL A 22 -7.71 -1.22 5.12
C VAL A 22 -7.98 -1.76 3.73
N THR A 23 -7.18 -1.33 2.75
CA THR A 23 -7.14 -1.93 1.42
C THR A 23 -5.89 -2.79 1.29
N TRP A 24 -6.08 -4.09 1.02
CA TRP A 24 -5.00 -5.03 0.80
C TRP A 24 -4.68 -5.13 -0.69
N ILE A 25 -3.45 -4.78 -1.08
CA ILE A 25 -3.00 -4.83 -2.48
C ILE A 25 -1.95 -5.91 -2.63
N PHE A 26 -2.31 -6.98 -3.33
CA PHE A 26 -1.40 -8.04 -3.77
C PHE A 26 -1.29 -7.96 -5.30
N TYR A 27 -0.09 -7.67 -5.80
CA TYR A 27 0.13 -7.47 -7.24
C TYR A 27 1.27 -8.34 -7.76
N ALA A 28 1.23 -8.67 -9.04
CA ALA A 28 2.21 -9.50 -9.71
C ALA A 28 3.35 -8.66 -10.33
N ARG A 29 4.42 -9.35 -10.77
CA ARG A 29 5.49 -8.77 -11.59
C ARG A 29 6.26 -7.63 -10.90
N GLU A 30 6.54 -7.78 -9.61
CA GLU A 30 7.39 -6.84 -8.86
C GLU A 30 8.87 -7.01 -9.22
N GLU A 31 9.35 -8.26 -9.33
CA GLU A 31 10.75 -8.63 -9.57
C GLU A 31 11.18 -8.55 -11.07
N ILE A 32 10.46 -7.78 -11.88
CA ILE A 32 10.77 -7.57 -13.31
C ILE A 32 10.80 -6.08 -13.65
N ALA A 33 10.87 -5.74 -14.95
CA ALA A 33 10.89 -4.36 -15.40
C ALA A 33 9.69 -3.58 -14.84
N ARG A 34 9.95 -2.38 -14.30
CA ARG A 34 8.91 -1.52 -13.70
C ARG A 34 7.75 -1.25 -14.66
N SER A 35 8.01 -1.12 -15.96
CA SER A 35 7.01 -0.93 -17.01
C SER A 35 5.98 -2.06 -17.09
N GLU A 36 6.32 -3.24 -16.57
CA GLU A 36 5.47 -4.42 -16.54
C GLU A 36 4.90 -4.69 -15.13
N SER A 37 5.11 -3.78 -14.18
CA SER A 37 4.61 -3.95 -12.82
C SER A 37 3.08 -4.06 -12.78
N GLY A 38 2.55 -5.09 -12.11
CA GLY A 38 1.11 -5.20 -11.86
C GLY A 38 0.55 -4.06 -11.01
N LEU A 39 1.38 -3.36 -10.23
CA LEU A 39 0.94 -2.19 -9.48
C LEU A 39 0.63 -0.99 -10.40
N LEU A 40 1.41 -0.81 -11.48
CA LEU A 40 1.10 0.22 -12.47
C LEU A 40 -0.19 -0.10 -13.23
N GLU A 41 -0.44 -1.38 -13.52
CA GLU A 41 -1.69 -1.83 -14.11
C GLU A 41 -2.89 -1.50 -13.20
N ILE A 42 -2.79 -1.76 -11.89
CA ILE A 42 -3.82 -1.36 -10.91
C ILE A 42 -3.99 0.16 -10.89
N ALA A 43 -2.89 0.92 -10.87
CA ALA A 43 -2.96 2.39 -10.85
C ALA A 43 -3.67 2.97 -12.08
N GLN A 44 -3.57 2.30 -13.24
CA GLN A 44 -4.22 2.72 -14.48
C GLN A 44 -5.69 2.29 -14.54
N LEU A 45 -6.00 1.05 -14.14
CA LEU A 45 -7.34 0.47 -14.30
C LEU A 45 -8.28 0.76 -13.12
N ARG A 46 -7.74 0.84 -11.91
CA ARG A 46 -8.48 1.00 -10.65
C ARG A 46 -7.73 1.95 -9.69
N PRO A 47 -7.53 3.22 -10.08
CA PRO A 47 -6.85 4.21 -9.25
C PRO A 47 -7.57 4.49 -7.91
N ASP A 48 -8.87 4.18 -7.84
CA ASP A 48 -9.69 4.25 -6.63
C ASP A 48 -9.18 3.30 -5.52
N LEU A 49 -8.62 2.14 -5.89
CA LEU A 49 -8.05 1.19 -4.93
C LEU A 49 -6.73 1.66 -4.31
N LEU A 50 -6.12 2.73 -4.85
CA LEU A 50 -4.87 3.28 -4.34
C LEU A 50 -5.09 4.54 -3.47
N GLN A 51 -6.33 5.00 -3.31
CA GLN A 51 -6.63 6.14 -2.45
C GLN A 51 -6.52 5.73 -0.98
N ALA A 52 -5.56 6.33 -0.26
CA ALA A 52 -5.35 6.08 1.17
C ALA A 52 -4.63 7.27 1.82
N ASP A 53 -4.83 7.45 3.12
CA ASP A 53 -4.09 8.45 3.92
C ASP A 53 -2.61 8.06 4.13
N ALA A 54 -2.32 6.77 4.12
CA ALA A 54 -0.98 6.20 4.25
C ALA A 54 -0.87 4.86 3.52
N ALA A 55 0.35 4.53 3.07
CA ALA A 55 0.66 3.25 2.46
C ALA A 55 1.81 2.56 3.19
N ILE A 56 1.64 1.27 3.50
CA ILE A 56 2.66 0.43 4.09
C ILE A 56 3.09 -0.59 3.05
N VAL A 57 4.39 -0.62 2.74
CA VAL A 57 4.97 -1.65 1.87
C VAL A 57 5.68 -2.64 2.77
N ALA A 58 5.20 -3.88 2.81
CA ALA A 58 5.74 -4.93 3.66
C ALA A 58 6.99 -5.60 3.04
N GLU A 59 7.97 -4.79 2.62
CA GLU A 59 9.29 -5.28 2.23
C GLU A 59 10.05 -5.81 3.45
N PRO A 60 10.95 -6.81 3.28
CA PRO A 60 11.68 -7.38 4.39
C PRO A 60 12.70 -6.38 4.96
N THR A 61 12.43 -5.87 6.17
CA THR A 61 13.29 -4.93 6.91
C THR A 61 13.91 -5.54 8.17
N GLY A 62 13.74 -6.85 8.41
CA GLY A 62 14.16 -7.50 9.66
C GLY A 62 13.35 -7.05 10.88
N GLY A 63 12.13 -6.54 10.69
CA GLY A 63 11.25 -6.06 11.77
C GLY A 63 11.41 -4.57 12.09
N ALA A 64 12.30 -3.86 11.40
CA ALA A 64 12.42 -2.42 11.51
C ALA A 64 11.32 -1.69 10.72
N VAL A 65 10.92 -0.51 11.19
CA VAL A 65 10.06 0.41 10.42
C VAL A 65 10.96 1.37 9.67
N GLU A 66 10.90 1.35 8.34
CA GLU A 66 11.67 2.22 7.47
C GLU A 66 10.80 3.33 6.88
N ASP A 67 11.25 4.57 7.02
CA ASP A 67 10.61 5.72 6.39
C ASP A 67 11.18 5.94 4.98
N ARG A 68 10.43 5.48 3.97
CA ARG A 68 10.79 5.67 2.55
C ARG A 68 10.53 7.06 2.01
N SER A 69 9.95 7.99 2.78
CA SER A 69 9.83 9.38 2.34
C SER A 69 11.20 10.08 2.26
N LYS A 70 12.24 9.50 2.87
CA LYS A 70 13.60 10.07 2.97
C LYS A 70 14.62 9.44 2.04
N SER A 71 14.29 8.37 1.33
CA SER A 71 15.15 7.79 0.28
C SER A 71 14.63 8.20 -1.09
N THR A 72 15.55 8.69 -1.96
CA THR A 72 15.42 9.12 -3.37
C THR A 72 14.01 9.10 -4.00
N PRO A 73 13.53 10.20 -4.61
CA PRO A 73 12.15 10.31 -5.10
C PRO A 73 11.84 9.27 -6.18
N ARG A 74 11.17 8.18 -5.79
CA ARG A 74 10.24 7.48 -6.68
C ARG A 74 8.91 8.20 -6.52
N THR A 75 8.49 8.90 -7.57
CA THR A 75 7.21 9.61 -7.63
C THR A 75 6.07 8.68 -7.21
N ALA A 76 5.67 8.75 -5.94
CA ALA A 76 4.39 8.26 -5.46
C ALA A 76 3.41 9.40 -5.74
N LEU A 77 2.73 9.30 -6.88
CA LEU A 77 1.72 10.24 -7.30
C LEU A 77 0.42 9.87 -6.58
N LEU A 78 0.16 10.48 -5.43
CA LEU A 78 -1.19 10.65 -4.89
C LEU A 78 -1.31 12.07 -4.37
N GLU A 79 -2.05 12.90 -5.10
CA GLU A 79 -2.42 14.25 -4.69
C GLU A 79 -3.23 14.18 -3.39
N ARG A 80 -2.84 15.02 -2.43
CA ARG A 80 -3.52 15.17 -1.13
C ARG A 80 -4.94 15.68 -1.35
N ALA A 81 -5.95 14.85 -1.11
CA ALA A 81 -7.30 15.35 -0.82
C ALA A 81 -7.29 15.91 0.61
N ARG A 82 -7.32 17.25 0.73
CA ARG A 82 -7.46 17.96 2.02
C ARG A 82 -8.81 17.64 2.69
N LEU A 83 -8.72 17.27 3.96
CA LEU A 83 -9.65 17.53 5.08
C LEU A 83 -11.04 18.13 4.75
N ALA A 84 -12.08 17.32 4.96
CA ALA A 84 -13.40 17.73 5.42
C ALA A 84 -13.99 16.52 6.19
N GLN A 85 -14.55 16.58 7.39
CA GLN A 85 -15.09 17.68 8.17
C GLN A 85 -15.36 17.13 9.59
N GLN A 86 -15.11 17.94 10.63
CA GLN A 86 -15.71 17.75 11.95
C GLN A 86 -17.24 17.64 11.82
N ARG A 87 -17.88 16.67 12.50
CA ARG A 87 -19.16 16.77 13.25
C ARG A 87 -19.19 15.58 14.23
N GLN A 88 -19.01 15.85 15.53
CA GLN A 88 -20.08 15.93 16.55
C GLN A 88 -20.88 14.63 16.67
#